data_AF-A0AA88Q686-F1
#
_entry.id   AF-A0AA88Q686-F1
#
_cell.length_a   1.000
_cell.length_b   1.000
_cell.length_c   1.000
_cell.angle_alpha   90.00
_cell.angle_beta   90.00
_cell.angle_gamma   90.00
#
_symmetry.space_group_name_H-M   'P 1'
#
loop_
_entity.id
_entity.type
_entity.pdbx_description
1 polymer ?
#
loop_
_entity_poly.entity_id
_entity_poly.type
_entity_poly.pdbx_seq_one_letter_code
_entity_poly.pdbx_strand_id
1 'polypeptide(L)'
;MSQPSEINMTDIRSADSLWSAADVWIKKPHVVNKRLCGVTETEYRDVDTAGLIQILSSLLGTSIKNSDIYMFLHADIVDKELETAGRWCVGVRTIIPKVNKAGECLYKEVIIKDIVGHAVTFIPFEETGVGQVTVKSSNFYQIQLQLKSEEWLLSLHAMTPEQWCSDGVAYPKLSWLRTKLLPKLSRWAMKSRTSEFKSTLSLIPVEKYSILYQQLKEKYKELVKVWPEVTDPEKFVFEDVAIATYLLVLWGEERAEKGTTTKQSFVDLGCGNGLLVHILNNEGHPGKGMDIRKRKIWDMYGPGTHLEENAITPSNDFLFPATDWLIGNHSDELTPWIPVIAARSSYSCRYFVLPCCFFDFCGKYQRRQCKKSQYKEYIDFIIDVSTSCGFYTEEDCLRIPSTKRVCIIGKGRRYREAEEALVEKQRSDYIRRREALFTSSGNISSTTAHDWVNGFQPREKKETIRNCAALPRDFVDAVVLRVAKTLLSLTEKNTDSSNCGDAWNTGGSLLISEVVYLLDQSSLQALKKECGGLQTLLKNNHQVFRVEGGRVFIRDWRTHTPAQSSMVTSKRKPPPSGALKTRLCWFHAHHPNGCPLPREDCAFAHGKTDLKNPRR
;
A
#
# COMPACT_ATOMS: atom_id res chain seq x y z
N MET A 1 -3.74 -9.68 -42.57
CA MET A 1 -3.82 -9.43 -41.12
C MET A 1 -3.79 -10.79 -40.43
N SER A 2 -2.94 -10.99 -39.43
CA SER A 2 -2.97 -12.23 -38.61
C SER A 2 -4.26 -12.29 -37.80
N GLN A 3 -4.73 -13.47 -37.42
CA GLN A 3 -5.89 -13.58 -36.53
C GLN A 3 -5.68 -12.80 -35.22
N PRO A 4 -6.67 -11.99 -34.80
CA PRO A 4 -6.61 -11.27 -33.53
C PRO A 4 -6.57 -12.24 -32.36
N SER A 5 -6.01 -11.81 -31.24
CA SER A 5 -6.13 -12.56 -29.98
C SER A 5 -7.37 -12.08 -29.24
N GLU A 6 -8.25 -13.00 -28.89
CA GLU A 6 -9.59 -12.68 -28.39
C GLU A 6 -9.82 -13.30 -27.01
N ILE A 7 -10.57 -12.60 -26.15
CA ILE A 7 -11.07 -13.10 -24.87
C ILE A 7 -12.56 -12.80 -24.78
N ASN A 8 -13.34 -13.86 -24.55
CA ASN A 8 -14.77 -13.76 -24.33
C ASN A 8 -15.10 -13.12 -22.97
N MET A 9 -16.10 -12.25 -22.92
CA MET A 9 -16.51 -11.48 -21.75
C MET A 9 -17.98 -11.73 -21.43
N THR A 10 -18.23 -12.79 -20.66
CA THR A 10 -19.58 -13.31 -20.36
C THR A 10 -20.43 -12.45 -19.41
N ASP A 11 -19.85 -11.43 -18.74
CA ASP A 11 -20.51 -10.64 -17.67
C ASP A 11 -20.51 -9.11 -17.90
N ILE A 12 -20.17 -8.62 -19.11
CA ILE A 12 -20.22 -7.18 -19.41
C ILE A 12 -21.65 -6.71 -19.64
N ARG A 13 -22.02 -5.60 -18.99
CA ARG A 13 -23.34 -4.95 -19.12
C ARG A 13 -23.36 -3.74 -20.07
N SER A 14 -22.21 -3.14 -20.42
CA SER A 14 -22.13 -2.01 -21.36
C SER A 14 -20.71 -1.76 -21.91
N ALA A 15 -20.64 -1.06 -23.04
CA ALA A 15 -19.38 -0.61 -23.64
C ALA A 15 -18.58 0.37 -22.75
N ASP A 16 -19.22 1.04 -21.78
CA ASP A 16 -18.54 1.95 -20.83
C ASP A 16 -17.46 1.24 -19.99
N SER A 17 -17.61 -0.06 -19.81
CA SER A 17 -16.64 -0.91 -19.13
C SER A 17 -15.30 -0.97 -19.86
N LEU A 18 -15.29 -0.89 -21.20
CA LEU A 18 -14.07 -0.82 -22.00
C LEU A 18 -13.28 0.44 -21.68
N TRP A 19 -13.94 1.60 -21.66
CA TRP A 19 -13.29 2.89 -21.42
C TRP A 19 -12.63 2.94 -20.06
N SER A 20 -13.31 2.43 -19.03
CA SER A 20 -12.76 2.33 -17.68
C SER A 20 -11.54 1.42 -17.61
N ALA A 21 -11.58 0.27 -18.30
CA ALA A 21 -10.46 -0.66 -18.35
C ALA A 21 -9.27 -0.13 -19.16
N ALA A 22 -9.54 0.45 -20.33
CA ALA A 22 -8.55 1.09 -21.19
C ALA A 22 -7.89 2.26 -20.46
N ASP A 23 -8.64 3.08 -19.73
CA ASP A 23 -8.09 4.18 -18.93
C ASP A 23 -7.10 3.70 -17.87
N VAL A 24 -7.29 2.51 -17.26
CA VAL A 24 -6.26 1.95 -16.36
C VAL A 24 -4.97 1.65 -17.13
N TRP A 25 -5.05 1.12 -18.34
CA TRP A 25 -3.87 0.87 -19.17
C TRP A 25 -3.24 2.17 -19.69
N ILE A 26 -4.05 3.14 -20.11
CA ILE A 26 -3.64 4.44 -20.64
C ILE A 26 -2.93 5.24 -19.54
N LYS A 27 -3.61 5.46 -18.40
CA LYS A 27 -3.20 6.35 -17.29
C LYS A 27 -2.31 5.69 -16.26
N LYS A 28 -2.42 4.37 -16.09
CA LYS A 28 -1.74 3.63 -15.00
C LYS A 28 -1.06 2.33 -15.51
N PRO A 29 -0.28 2.36 -16.61
CA PRO A 29 0.29 1.14 -17.18
C PRO A 29 1.24 0.42 -16.21
N HIS A 30 1.86 1.14 -15.27
CA HIS A 30 2.70 0.58 -14.20
C HIS A 30 1.97 -0.37 -13.22
N VAL A 31 0.63 -0.37 -13.23
CA VAL A 31 -0.19 -1.33 -12.47
C VAL A 31 0.01 -2.74 -13.00
N VAL A 32 0.22 -2.91 -14.31
CA VAL A 32 0.43 -4.20 -14.98
C VAL A 32 1.87 -4.38 -15.48
N ASN A 33 2.52 -3.35 -16.03
CA ASN A 33 3.92 -3.37 -16.43
C ASN A 33 4.81 -2.74 -15.35
N LYS A 34 5.28 -3.56 -14.40
CA LYS A 34 6.07 -3.10 -13.23
C LYS A 34 7.45 -2.51 -13.57
N ARG A 35 7.86 -2.52 -14.84
CA ARG A 35 9.07 -1.87 -15.34
C ARG A 35 8.87 -0.40 -15.68
N LEU A 36 7.63 0.09 -15.65
CA LEU A 36 7.31 1.49 -15.81
C LEU A 36 7.16 2.18 -14.46
N CYS A 37 7.50 3.46 -14.45
CA CYS A 37 7.21 4.40 -13.38
C CYS A 37 5.81 5.02 -13.51
N GLY A 38 5.31 5.21 -14.72
CA GLY A 38 4.03 5.87 -14.94
C GLY A 38 3.96 6.47 -16.33
N VAL A 39 3.04 7.42 -16.49
CA VAL A 39 2.88 8.21 -17.71
C VAL A 39 2.58 9.66 -17.35
N THR A 40 2.86 10.56 -18.28
CA THR A 40 2.24 11.89 -18.36
C THR A 40 1.34 11.92 -19.59
N GLU A 41 0.30 12.74 -19.55
CA GLU A 41 -0.71 12.81 -20.61
C GLU A 41 -0.96 14.25 -21.00
N THR A 42 -1.34 14.45 -22.26
CA THR A 42 -1.90 15.70 -22.76
C THR A 42 -3.42 15.68 -22.61
N GLU A 43 -4.03 16.86 -22.68
CA GLU A 43 -5.49 16.94 -22.73
C GLU A 43 -6.03 16.24 -23.98
N TYR A 44 -7.04 15.41 -23.78
CA TYR A 44 -7.74 14.71 -24.85
C TYR A 44 -8.71 15.65 -25.54
N ARG A 45 -8.74 15.59 -26.88
CA ARG A 45 -9.60 16.44 -27.71
C ARG A 45 -10.49 15.58 -28.59
N ASP A 46 -11.75 15.98 -28.68
CA ASP A 46 -12.69 15.39 -29.64
C ASP A 46 -12.48 16.05 -31.00
N VAL A 47 -12.26 15.23 -32.03
CA VAL A 47 -11.93 15.68 -33.39
C VAL A 47 -12.66 14.85 -34.43
N ASP A 48 -12.91 15.48 -35.58
CA ASP A 48 -13.37 14.80 -36.77
C ASP A 48 -12.22 14.14 -37.53
N THR A 49 -12.54 13.51 -38.67
CA THR A 49 -11.54 12.82 -39.49
C THR A 49 -10.46 13.77 -40.03
N ALA A 50 -10.85 14.99 -40.42
CA ALA A 50 -9.90 16.00 -40.89
C ALA A 50 -8.96 16.46 -39.77
N GLY A 51 -9.52 16.72 -38.58
CA GLY A 51 -8.78 17.07 -37.37
C GLY A 51 -7.85 15.95 -36.90
N LEU A 52 -8.27 14.68 -36.99
CA LEU A 52 -7.42 13.54 -36.69
C LEU A 52 -6.20 13.51 -37.62
N ILE A 53 -6.41 13.65 -38.93
CA ILE A 53 -5.32 13.67 -39.92
C ILE A 53 -4.36 14.83 -39.64
N GLN A 54 -4.89 16.01 -39.29
CA GLN A 54 -4.08 17.18 -38.94
C GLN A 54 -3.22 16.91 -37.69
N ILE A 55 -3.80 16.35 -36.63
CA ILE A 55 -3.09 15.99 -35.40
C ILE A 55 -1.99 14.97 -35.68
N LEU A 56 -2.31 13.89 -36.40
CA LEU A 56 -1.35 12.86 -36.75
C LEU A 56 -0.20 13.42 -37.59
N SER A 57 -0.50 14.25 -38.59
CA SER A 57 0.52 14.89 -39.43
C SER A 57 1.42 15.84 -38.62
N SER A 58 0.84 16.56 -37.66
CA SER A 58 1.58 17.46 -36.78
C SER A 58 2.48 16.72 -35.78
N LEU A 59 2.05 15.56 -35.28
CA LEU A 59 2.78 14.81 -34.23
C LEU A 59 3.78 13.81 -34.79
N LEU A 60 3.44 13.16 -35.89
CA LEU A 60 4.19 12.03 -36.44
C LEU A 60 5.03 12.40 -37.67
N GLY A 61 4.86 13.62 -38.19
CA GLY A 61 5.47 14.06 -39.44
C GLY A 61 4.86 13.40 -40.68
N THR A 62 5.43 13.69 -41.86
CA THR A 62 4.91 13.24 -43.16
C THR A 62 5.44 11.87 -43.60
N SER A 63 6.22 11.16 -42.77
CA SER A 63 6.92 9.94 -43.16
C SER A 63 6.04 8.68 -43.18
N ILE A 64 4.81 8.73 -42.63
CA ILE A 64 3.86 7.62 -42.68
C ILE A 64 2.73 7.94 -43.64
N LYS A 65 2.36 6.95 -44.47
CA LYS A 65 1.13 7.04 -45.24
C LYS A 65 -0.07 7.02 -44.30
N ASN A 66 -0.70 8.17 -44.09
CA ASN A 66 -1.92 8.30 -43.30
C ASN A 66 -3.02 7.31 -43.73
N SER A 67 -2.99 6.84 -44.99
CA SER A 67 -3.85 5.76 -45.50
C SER A 67 -3.74 4.46 -44.70
N ASP A 68 -2.53 4.07 -44.29
CA ASP A 68 -2.29 2.77 -43.66
C ASP A 68 -2.81 2.79 -42.21
N ILE A 69 -2.62 3.91 -41.52
CA ILE A 69 -3.21 4.16 -40.19
C ILE A 69 -4.73 4.19 -40.31
N TYR A 70 -5.27 4.89 -41.31
CA TYR A 70 -6.72 4.98 -41.51
C TYR A 70 -7.35 3.62 -41.78
N MET A 71 -6.73 2.80 -42.63
CA MET A 71 -7.17 1.43 -42.87
C MET A 71 -7.11 0.57 -41.60
N PHE A 72 -6.06 0.73 -40.79
CA PHE A 72 -5.96 0.00 -39.52
C PHE A 72 -7.01 0.42 -38.49
N LEU A 73 -7.36 1.71 -38.44
CA LEU A 73 -8.41 2.22 -37.55
C LEU A 73 -9.78 1.60 -37.84
N HIS A 74 -10.07 1.29 -39.11
CA HIS A 74 -11.37 0.81 -39.59
C HIS A 74 -11.43 -0.70 -39.88
N ALA A 75 -10.37 -1.45 -39.57
CA ALA A 75 -10.15 -2.79 -40.13
C ALA A 75 -11.23 -3.84 -39.79
N ASP A 76 -12.05 -3.62 -38.75
CA ASP A 76 -13.05 -4.59 -38.28
C ASP A 76 -14.42 -3.96 -37.88
N ILE A 77 -14.81 -2.81 -38.47
CA ILE A 77 -16.17 -2.27 -38.29
C ILE A 77 -17.13 -3.09 -39.18
N VAL A 78 -17.92 -3.94 -38.53
CA VAL A 78 -18.84 -4.90 -39.20
C VAL A 78 -20.06 -4.20 -39.83
N ASP A 79 -20.43 -3.01 -39.38
CA ASP A 79 -21.53 -2.23 -39.97
C ASP A 79 -21.01 -1.15 -40.93
N LYS A 80 -21.08 -1.44 -42.23
CA LYS A 80 -20.82 -0.48 -43.32
C LYS A 80 -21.90 0.60 -43.45
N GLU A 81 -23.00 0.53 -42.70
CA GLU A 81 -24.14 1.45 -42.78
C GLU A 81 -24.09 2.61 -41.77
N LEU A 82 -23.17 2.56 -40.82
CA LEU A 82 -22.98 3.62 -39.84
C LEU A 82 -21.87 4.55 -40.35
N GLU A 83 -22.26 5.71 -40.89
CA GLU A 83 -21.40 6.88 -41.13
C GLU A 83 -20.72 7.34 -39.82
N THR A 84 -19.80 6.55 -39.29
CA THR A 84 -19.16 6.73 -37.98
C THR A 84 -17.76 7.31 -38.07
N ALA A 85 -17.32 7.58 -39.31
CA ALA A 85 -16.05 8.20 -39.64
C ALA A 85 -16.05 9.70 -39.27
N GLY A 86 -15.96 10.05 -37.99
CA GLY A 86 -15.82 11.46 -37.65
C GLY A 86 -15.88 11.90 -36.20
N ARG A 87 -15.81 11.02 -35.21
CA ARG A 87 -15.65 11.46 -33.80
C ARG A 87 -14.63 10.62 -33.07
N TRP A 88 -13.41 11.14 -33.05
CA TRP A 88 -12.26 10.55 -32.39
C TRP A 88 -11.94 11.35 -31.14
N CYS A 89 -11.59 10.68 -30.05
CA CYS A 89 -11.02 11.35 -28.89
C CYS A 89 -9.52 11.04 -28.85
N VAL A 90 -8.69 12.07 -29.10
CA VAL A 90 -7.26 11.93 -29.34
C VAL A 90 -6.45 12.60 -28.24
N GLY A 91 -5.44 11.91 -27.75
CA GLY A 91 -4.46 12.45 -26.81
C GLY A 91 -3.11 11.77 -26.98
N VAL A 92 -2.08 12.36 -26.39
CA VAL A 92 -0.72 11.79 -26.36
C VAL A 92 -0.37 11.45 -24.93
N ARG A 93 0.19 10.24 -24.72
CA ARG A 93 0.83 9.86 -23.46
C ARG A 93 2.33 9.72 -23.64
N THR A 94 3.10 10.12 -22.64
CA THR A 94 4.54 9.87 -22.54
C THR A 94 4.79 8.79 -21.50
N ILE A 95 5.44 7.70 -21.90
CA ILE A 95 5.78 6.55 -21.06
C ILE A 95 7.07 6.84 -20.30
N ILE A 96 7.07 6.57 -18.99
CA ILE A 96 8.24 6.77 -18.12
C ILE A 96 8.79 5.40 -17.68
N PRO A 97 9.88 4.89 -18.26
CA PRO A 97 10.55 3.67 -17.81
C PRO A 97 11.21 3.82 -16.43
N LYS A 98 11.37 2.72 -15.69
CA LYS A 98 12.12 2.71 -14.42
C LYS A 98 13.63 2.84 -14.61
N VAL A 99 14.14 2.22 -15.67
CA VAL A 99 15.55 2.23 -16.03
C VAL A 99 15.57 2.83 -17.42
N ASN A 100 15.92 4.11 -17.52
CA ASN A 100 16.07 4.77 -18.81
C ASN A 100 17.47 4.47 -19.34
N LYS A 101 17.57 3.81 -20.49
CA LYS A 101 18.85 3.67 -21.19
C LYS A 101 19.08 4.97 -21.96
N ALA A 102 19.85 5.87 -21.36
CA ALA A 102 20.20 7.20 -21.87
C ALA A 102 18.99 8.15 -22.04
N GLY A 103 19.04 9.31 -21.37
CA GLY A 103 17.99 10.34 -21.39
C GLY A 103 17.88 11.12 -22.71
N GLU A 104 18.08 10.46 -23.85
CA GLU A 104 18.13 11.12 -25.17
C GLU A 104 16.77 11.11 -25.89
N CYS A 105 15.85 10.22 -25.51
CA CYS A 105 14.59 10.03 -26.22
C CYS A 105 13.38 9.82 -25.29
N LEU A 106 12.29 10.50 -25.59
CA LEU A 106 10.98 10.34 -24.96
C LEU A 106 10.18 9.26 -25.70
N TYR A 107 9.66 8.30 -24.95
CA TYR A 107 8.75 7.28 -25.49
C TYR A 107 7.32 7.80 -25.41
N LYS A 108 6.70 8.08 -26.55
CA LYS A 108 5.34 8.62 -26.63
C LYS A 108 4.42 7.68 -27.40
N GLU A 109 3.13 7.77 -27.13
CA GLU A 109 2.10 7.09 -27.90
C GLU A 109 0.94 8.05 -28.15
N VAL A 110 0.51 8.16 -29.40
CA VAL A 110 -0.80 8.75 -29.72
C VAL A 110 -1.86 7.71 -29.37
N ILE A 111 -2.84 8.16 -28.59
CA ILE A 111 -3.99 7.39 -28.14
C ILE A 111 -5.19 7.90 -28.90
N ILE A 112 -5.80 7.04 -29.71
CA ILE A 112 -7.00 7.36 -30.48
C ILE A 112 -8.12 6.49 -29.95
N LYS A 113 -9.14 7.11 -29.38
CA LYS A 113 -10.35 6.43 -28.93
C LYS A 113 -11.43 6.61 -30.00
N ASP A 114 -11.85 5.49 -30.57
CA ASP A 114 -13.03 5.40 -31.42
C ASP A 114 -14.25 5.09 -30.56
N ILE A 115 -15.00 6.14 -30.22
CA ILE A 115 -16.13 6.02 -29.30
C ILE A 115 -17.21 5.10 -29.88
N VAL A 116 -17.39 5.14 -31.21
CA VAL A 116 -18.48 4.42 -31.88
C VAL A 116 -18.08 3.00 -32.22
N GLY A 117 -16.89 2.79 -32.78
CA GLY A 117 -16.33 1.46 -33.06
C GLY A 117 -15.83 0.71 -31.83
N HIS A 118 -15.98 1.31 -30.63
CA HIS A 118 -15.54 0.77 -29.34
C HIS A 118 -14.10 0.24 -29.37
N ALA A 119 -13.20 1.07 -29.91
CA ALA A 119 -11.80 0.72 -30.10
C ALA A 119 -10.85 1.79 -29.52
N VAL A 120 -9.69 1.33 -29.04
CA VAL A 120 -8.58 2.20 -28.65
C VAL A 120 -7.34 1.79 -29.40
N THR A 121 -6.80 2.71 -30.19
CA THR A 121 -5.59 2.52 -30.98
C THR A 121 -4.41 3.25 -30.35
N PHE A 122 -3.27 2.58 -30.34
CA PHE A 122 -2.01 3.05 -29.77
C PHE A 122 -0.97 3.13 -30.88
N ILE A 123 -0.44 4.33 -31.10
CA ILE A 123 0.54 4.63 -32.15
C ILE A 123 1.83 5.13 -31.48
N PRO A 124 2.83 4.24 -31.28
CA PRO A 124 4.06 4.61 -30.59
C PRO A 124 5.02 5.39 -31.48
N PHE A 125 5.66 6.41 -30.88
CA PHE A 125 6.71 7.20 -31.49
C PHE A 125 7.74 7.64 -30.46
N GLU A 126 8.95 7.89 -30.94
CA GLU A 126 10.09 8.37 -30.18
C GLU A 126 10.33 9.84 -30.52
N GLU A 127 10.55 10.68 -29.51
CA GLU A 127 10.89 12.10 -29.69
C GLU A 127 12.21 12.41 -28.98
N THR A 128 13.19 12.87 -29.74
CA THR A 128 14.49 13.25 -29.20
C THR A 128 14.45 14.64 -28.57
N GLY A 129 15.44 14.98 -27.73
CA GLY A 129 15.56 16.32 -27.13
C GLY A 129 15.68 17.48 -28.14
N VAL A 130 15.99 17.18 -29.41
CA VAL A 130 16.07 18.14 -30.53
C VAL A 130 14.77 18.23 -31.33
N GLY A 131 13.70 17.55 -30.89
CA GLY A 131 12.39 17.53 -31.54
C GLY A 131 12.26 16.58 -32.74
N GLN A 132 13.28 15.77 -33.03
CA GLN A 132 13.19 14.76 -34.10
C GLN A 132 12.28 13.62 -33.65
N VAL A 133 11.27 13.30 -34.48
CA VAL A 133 10.29 12.25 -34.25
C VAL A 133 10.60 11.00 -35.08
N THR A 134 10.57 9.82 -34.45
CA THR A 134 10.71 8.52 -35.11
C THR A 134 9.53 7.63 -34.75
N VAL A 135 8.66 7.34 -35.71
CA VAL A 135 7.46 6.54 -35.46
C VAL A 135 7.76 5.04 -35.56
N LYS A 136 7.20 4.25 -34.64
CA LYS A 136 7.36 2.79 -34.61
C LYS A 136 6.14 2.11 -35.24
N SER A 137 6.02 2.20 -36.57
CA SER A 137 4.92 1.59 -37.34
C SER A 137 4.72 0.10 -37.07
N SER A 138 5.81 -0.63 -36.82
CA SER A 138 5.78 -2.06 -36.45
C SER A 138 5.02 -2.39 -35.16
N ASN A 139 4.78 -1.38 -34.32
CA ASN A 139 4.27 -1.52 -32.97
C ASN A 139 2.86 -0.96 -32.78
N PHE A 140 2.15 -0.66 -33.87
CA PHE A 140 0.77 -0.19 -33.79
C PHE A 140 -0.13 -1.33 -33.32
N TYR A 141 -0.96 -1.05 -32.32
CA TYR A 141 -1.91 -2.02 -31.82
C TYR A 141 -3.23 -1.34 -31.43
N GLN A 142 -4.30 -2.12 -31.51
CA GLN A 142 -5.65 -1.71 -31.20
C GLN A 142 -6.28 -2.72 -30.24
N ILE A 143 -7.02 -2.21 -29.26
CA ILE A 143 -7.87 -3.00 -28.38
C ILE A 143 -9.31 -2.64 -28.77
N GLN A 144 -10.10 -3.63 -29.15
CA GLN A 144 -11.47 -3.43 -29.60
C GLN A 144 -12.43 -4.31 -28.80
N LEU A 145 -13.62 -3.77 -28.53
CA LEU A 145 -14.74 -4.52 -27.97
C LEU A 145 -15.79 -4.71 -29.06
N GLN A 146 -16.09 -5.97 -29.40
CA GLN A 146 -17.09 -6.33 -30.39
C GLN A 146 -18.21 -7.11 -29.72
N LEU A 147 -19.45 -6.95 -30.19
CA LEU A 147 -20.57 -7.82 -29.79
C LEU A 147 -20.75 -8.88 -30.88
N LYS A 148 -20.50 -10.16 -30.57
CA LYS A 148 -20.71 -11.29 -31.47
C LYS A 148 -21.64 -12.29 -30.80
N SER A 149 -22.78 -12.58 -31.44
CA SER A 149 -23.70 -13.65 -31.01
C SER A 149 -24.11 -13.58 -29.53
N GLU A 150 -24.56 -12.40 -29.07
CA GLU A 150 -24.96 -12.10 -27.67
C GLU A 150 -23.81 -12.08 -26.64
N GLU A 151 -22.56 -12.29 -27.05
CA GLU A 151 -21.40 -12.23 -26.17
C GLU A 151 -20.45 -11.08 -26.55
N TRP A 152 -19.97 -10.36 -25.53
CA TRP A 152 -18.96 -9.32 -25.72
C TRP A 152 -17.57 -9.95 -25.87
N LEU A 153 -16.86 -9.56 -26.92
CA LEU A 153 -15.55 -10.08 -27.27
C LEU A 153 -14.51 -8.95 -27.22
N LEU A 154 -13.50 -9.12 -26.37
CA LEU A 154 -12.37 -8.19 -26.29
C LEU A 154 -11.21 -8.73 -27.13
N SER A 155 -10.86 -8.01 -28.19
CA SER A 155 -9.83 -8.40 -29.15
C SER A 155 -8.62 -7.46 -29.10
N LEU A 156 -7.45 -8.02 -29.40
CA LEU A 156 -6.20 -7.28 -29.58
C LEU A 156 -5.67 -7.50 -31.00
N HIS A 157 -5.60 -6.40 -31.75
CA HIS A 157 -5.12 -6.34 -33.13
C HIS A 157 -3.75 -5.65 -33.14
N ALA A 158 -2.81 -6.17 -33.93
CA ALA A 158 -1.54 -5.51 -34.20
C ALA A 158 -1.41 -5.34 -35.71
N MET A 159 -0.94 -4.18 -36.16
CA MET A 159 -0.93 -3.84 -37.58
C MET A 159 0.00 -4.75 -38.38
N THR A 160 1.24 -4.93 -37.91
CA THR A 160 2.26 -5.80 -38.53
C THR A 160 2.91 -6.71 -37.47
N PRO A 161 2.20 -7.76 -37.01
CA PRO A 161 2.66 -8.68 -35.98
C PRO A 161 4.02 -9.32 -36.28
N GLU A 162 4.30 -9.58 -37.56
CA GLU A 162 5.51 -10.26 -38.05
C GLU A 162 6.76 -9.38 -37.92
N GLN A 163 6.58 -8.05 -37.91
CA GLN A 163 7.66 -7.07 -37.80
C GLN A 163 7.77 -6.47 -36.40
N TRP A 164 7.02 -6.99 -35.41
CA TRP A 164 6.90 -6.41 -34.08
C TRP A 164 8.26 -6.28 -33.37
N CYS A 165 8.69 -5.04 -33.10
CA CYS A 165 9.87 -4.76 -32.31
C CYS A 165 9.55 -4.74 -30.81
N SER A 166 10.47 -5.15 -29.94
CA SER A 166 10.25 -5.06 -28.50
C SER A 166 11.54 -4.86 -27.74
N ASP A 167 11.63 -3.76 -26.99
CA ASP A 167 12.62 -3.56 -25.92
C ASP A 167 12.18 -4.25 -24.60
N GLY A 168 10.94 -4.74 -24.60
CA GLY A 168 10.26 -5.32 -23.47
C GLY A 168 9.69 -4.28 -22.50
N VAL A 169 10.10 -3.02 -22.50
CA VAL A 169 9.73 -2.01 -21.49
C VAL A 169 8.75 -0.99 -22.04
N ALA A 170 9.21 -0.08 -22.92
CA ALA A 170 8.38 0.92 -23.58
C ALA A 170 7.55 0.30 -24.72
N TYR A 171 8.12 -0.72 -25.38
CA TYR A 171 7.49 -1.56 -26.39
C TYR A 171 7.35 -2.99 -25.84
N PRO A 172 6.23 -3.31 -25.18
CA PRO A 172 6.01 -4.65 -24.64
C PRO A 172 6.04 -5.71 -25.74
N LYS A 173 6.42 -6.94 -25.37
CA LYS A 173 6.32 -8.07 -26.30
C LYS A 173 4.86 -8.28 -26.70
N LEU A 174 4.57 -8.53 -27.97
CA LEU A 174 3.19 -8.80 -28.42
C LEU A 174 2.56 -9.98 -27.66
N SER A 175 3.33 -11.03 -27.37
CA SER A 175 2.90 -12.15 -26.52
C SER A 175 2.55 -11.74 -25.08
N TRP A 176 3.22 -10.73 -24.54
CA TRP A 176 2.91 -10.18 -23.21
C TRP A 176 1.60 -9.36 -23.23
N LEU A 177 1.35 -8.57 -24.28
CA LEU A 177 0.08 -7.88 -24.46
C LEU A 177 -1.08 -8.89 -24.49
N ARG A 178 -0.93 -9.97 -25.26
CA ARG A 178 -1.93 -11.04 -25.38
C ARG A 178 -2.15 -11.81 -24.08
N THR A 179 -1.08 -12.24 -23.39
CA THR A 179 -1.19 -13.15 -22.25
C THR A 179 -1.30 -12.47 -20.88
N LYS A 180 -0.93 -11.19 -20.77
CA LYS A 180 -0.93 -10.45 -19.48
C LYS A 180 -1.84 -9.24 -19.49
N LEU A 181 -1.80 -8.41 -20.54
CA LEU A 181 -2.62 -7.20 -20.60
C LEU A 181 -4.09 -7.53 -20.91
N LEU A 182 -4.37 -8.32 -21.96
CA LEU A 182 -5.74 -8.62 -22.38
C LEU A 182 -6.58 -9.27 -21.27
N PRO A 183 -6.08 -10.29 -20.51
CA PRO A 183 -6.83 -10.83 -19.36
C PRO A 183 -6.96 -9.85 -18.18
N LYS A 184 -6.11 -8.82 -18.09
CA LYS A 184 -6.23 -7.77 -17.06
C LYS A 184 -7.29 -6.75 -17.44
N LEU A 185 -7.33 -6.33 -18.71
CA LEU A 185 -8.35 -5.45 -19.25
C LEU A 185 -9.74 -6.05 -19.08
N SER A 186 -9.91 -7.32 -19.49
CA SER A 186 -11.16 -8.06 -19.30
C SER A 186 -11.60 -8.05 -17.81
N ARG A 187 -10.69 -8.33 -16.87
CA ARG A 187 -10.99 -8.26 -15.43
C ARG A 187 -11.28 -6.86 -14.90
N TRP A 188 -10.72 -5.82 -15.51
CA TRP A 188 -10.99 -4.43 -15.11
C TRP A 188 -12.34 -3.98 -15.64
N ALA A 189 -12.69 -4.34 -16.87
CA ALA A 189 -14.00 -4.03 -17.46
C ALA A 189 -15.13 -4.72 -16.67
N MET A 190 -14.94 -5.96 -16.20
CA MET A 190 -15.92 -6.64 -15.33
C MET A 190 -16.04 -6.02 -13.93
N LYS A 191 -15.07 -5.22 -13.48
CA LYS A 191 -15.05 -4.63 -12.13
C LYS A 191 -15.30 -3.13 -12.24
N SER A 192 -16.56 -2.71 -12.15
CA SER A 192 -16.88 -1.30 -11.87
C SER A 192 -16.32 -0.95 -10.49
N ARG A 193 -15.13 -0.34 -10.48
CA ARG A 193 -14.49 0.15 -9.26
C ARG A 193 -14.13 1.60 -9.47
N THR A 194 -15.01 2.49 -9.02
CA THR A 194 -14.56 3.81 -8.58
C THR A 194 -13.55 3.58 -7.44
N SER A 195 -12.33 4.09 -7.61
CA SER A 195 -11.32 4.05 -6.54
C SER A 195 -11.82 4.89 -5.37
N GLU A 196 -11.85 4.33 -4.15
CA GLU A 196 -12.21 5.08 -2.93
C GLU A 196 -11.21 6.22 -2.63
N PHE A 197 -10.00 6.15 -3.20
CA PHE A 197 -8.90 7.10 -2.99
C PHE A 197 -8.44 7.72 -4.30
N LYS A 198 -7.76 8.88 -4.18
CA LYS A 198 -7.14 9.55 -5.34
C LYS A 198 -6.06 8.68 -6.01
N SER A 199 -5.66 9.10 -7.21
CA SER A 199 -4.59 8.42 -7.95
C SER A 199 -3.25 8.54 -7.20
N THR A 200 -2.37 7.57 -7.41
CA THR A 200 -1.02 7.58 -6.81
C THR A 200 -0.16 8.69 -7.40
N LEU A 201 0.47 9.49 -6.54
CA LEU A 201 1.32 10.63 -6.89
C LEU A 201 0.57 11.67 -7.73
N SER A 202 -0.67 11.97 -7.37
CA SER A 202 -1.53 12.92 -8.09
C SER A 202 -1.19 14.39 -7.83
N LEU A 203 -0.50 14.70 -6.74
CA LEU A 203 -0.14 16.07 -6.37
C LEU A 203 1.29 16.47 -6.76
N ILE A 204 2.08 15.55 -7.32
CA ILE A 204 3.47 15.82 -7.71
C ILE A 204 3.80 15.23 -9.10
N PRO A 205 4.77 15.81 -9.83
CA PRO A 205 5.19 15.27 -11.12
C PRO A 205 5.81 13.87 -10.98
N VAL A 206 5.18 12.87 -11.60
CA VAL A 206 5.61 11.46 -11.54
C VAL A 206 7.02 11.27 -12.08
N GLU A 207 7.42 12.05 -13.08
CA GLU A 207 8.75 12.00 -13.69
C GLU A 207 9.83 12.45 -12.69
N LYS A 208 9.70 13.66 -12.12
CA LYS A 208 10.63 14.19 -11.11
C LYS A 208 10.74 13.24 -9.91
N TYR A 209 9.61 12.73 -9.43
CA TYR A 209 9.60 11.72 -8.37
C TYR A 209 10.37 10.46 -8.76
N SER A 210 10.17 9.96 -9.96
CA SER A 210 10.77 8.70 -10.39
C SER A 210 12.29 8.77 -10.50
N ILE A 211 12.80 9.89 -11.03
CA ILE A 211 14.23 10.16 -11.14
C ILE A 211 14.83 10.28 -9.73
N LEU A 212 14.28 11.17 -8.90
CA LEU A 212 14.79 11.41 -7.55
C LEU A 212 14.71 10.15 -6.68
N TYR A 213 13.64 9.37 -6.79
CA TYR A 213 13.50 8.10 -6.06
C TYR A 213 14.62 7.12 -6.42
N GLN A 214 14.99 6.97 -7.70
CA GLN A 214 16.11 6.08 -8.06
C GLN A 214 17.43 6.59 -7.49
N GLN A 215 17.67 7.90 -7.55
CA GLN A 215 18.89 8.52 -7.00
C GLN A 215 18.99 8.30 -5.48
N LEU A 216 17.94 8.61 -4.72
CA LEU A 216 17.92 8.41 -3.27
C LEU A 216 17.96 6.93 -2.91
N LYS A 217 17.25 6.07 -3.65
CA LYS A 217 17.30 4.62 -3.43
C LYS A 217 18.73 4.09 -3.56
N GLU A 218 19.46 4.51 -4.59
CA GLU A 218 20.85 4.11 -4.79
C GLU A 218 21.78 4.68 -3.70
N LYS A 219 21.57 5.94 -3.30
CA LYS A 219 22.34 6.62 -2.25
C LYS A 219 22.18 5.96 -0.87
N TYR A 220 20.96 5.54 -0.52
CA TYR A 220 20.64 5.03 0.83
C TYR A 220 20.51 3.50 0.91
N LYS A 221 20.71 2.75 -0.19
CA LYS A 221 20.56 1.28 -0.19
C LYS A 221 21.47 0.56 0.81
N GLU A 222 22.64 1.13 1.12
CA GLU A 222 23.60 0.50 2.03
C GLU A 222 23.08 0.41 3.47
N LEU A 223 22.14 1.28 3.86
CA LEU A 223 21.46 1.21 5.16
C LEU A 223 20.70 -0.10 5.36
N VAL A 224 20.28 -0.76 4.28
CA VAL A 224 19.62 -2.08 4.35
C VAL A 224 20.55 -3.14 4.93
N LYS A 225 21.86 -3.04 4.67
CA LYS A 225 22.85 -4.03 5.12
C LYS A 225 23.23 -3.86 6.59
N VAL A 226 23.11 -2.64 7.12
CA VAL A 226 23.56 -2.28 8.47
C VAL A 226 22.40 -1.93 9.41
N TRP A 227 21.17 -2.34 9.07
CA TRP A 227 19.97 -2.01 9.81
C TRP A 227 19.93 -2.68 11.19
N PRO A 228 19.94 -1.91 12.31
CA PRO A 228 20.04 -2.47 13.66
C PRO A 228 18.67 -2.77 14.29
N GLU A 229 17.58 -2.38 13.64
CA GLU A 229 16.22 -2.57 14.15
C GLU A 229 15.66 -3.95 13.78
N VAL A 230 14.67 -4.42 14.54
CA VAL A 230 14.02 -5.72 14.34
C VAL A 230 13.06 -5.75 13.14
N THR A 231 12.86 -4.61 12.50
CA THR A 231 11.97 -4.45 11.34
C THR A 231 12.66 -4.88 10.05
N ASP A 232 11.86 -5.18 9.02
CA ASP A 232 12.38 -5.55 7.70
C ASP A 232 13.08 -4.35 7.03
N PRO A 233 14.41 -4.38 6.85
CA PRO A 233 15.14 -3.25 6.32
C PRO A 233 14.75 -2.91 4.88
N GLU A 234 14.48 -3.90 4.03
CA GLU A 234 14.10 -3.65 2.64
C GLU A 234 12.76 -2.94 2.55
N LYS A 235 11.84 -3.24 3.48
CA LYS A 235 10.55 -2.55 3.53
C LYS A 235 10.70 -1.13 4.08
N PHE A 236 11.32 -0.95 5.24
CA PHE A 236 11.30 0.32 5.96
C PHE A 236 12.24 1.36 5.35
N VAL A 237 13.45 0.96 4.92
CA VAL A 237 14.40 1.90 4.28
C VAL A 237 13.80 2.49 3.01
N PHE A 238 13.25 1.64 2.13
CA PHE A 238 12.70 2.13 0.86
C PHE A 238 11.33 2.81 1.01
N GLU A 239 10.60 2.56 2.10
CA GLU A 239 9.40 3.32 2.47
C GLU A 239 9.75 4.76 2.84
N ASP A 240 10.73 4.96 3.74
CA ASP A 240 11.18 6.31 4.13
C ASP A 240 11.87 7.04 2.97
N VAL A 241 12.63 6.35 2.11
CA VAL A 241 13.18 6.94 0.88
C VAL A 241 12.06 7.42 -0.06
N ALA A 242 10.99 6.65 -0.22
CA ALA A 242 9.85 7.04 -1.05
C ALA A 242 9.10 8.25 -0.46
N ILE A 243 8.91 8.31 0.86
CA ILE A 243 8.29 9.45 1.55
C ILE A 243 9.17 10.70 1.43
N ALA A 244 10.48 10.58 1.66
CA ALA A 244 11.43 11.67 1.49
C ALA A 244 11.41 12.20 0.04
N THR A 245 11.43 11.29 -0.95
CA THR A 245 11.32 11.67 -2.37
C THR A 245 10.05 12.49 -2.62
N TYR A 246 8.90 12.04 -2.09
CA TYR A 246 7.63 12.72 -2.27
C TYR A 246 7.69 14.16 -1.73
N LEU A 247 8.17 14.33 -0.49
CA LEU A 247 8.30 15.64 0.16
C LEU A 247 9.29 16.54 -0.59
N LEU A 248 10.44 16.03 -1.01
CA LEU A 248 11.45 16.82 -1.73
C LEU A 248 10.95 17.33 -3.08
N VAL A 249 10.19 16.51 -3.82
CA VAL A 249 9.55 16.96 -5.08
C VAL A 249 8.46 17.97 -4.78
N LEU A 250 7.58 17.69 -3.81
CA LEU A 250 6.51 18.61 -3.41
C LEU A 250 7.07 19.99 -3.04
N TRP A 251 8.13 20.02 -2.22
CA TRP A 251 8.83 21.23 -1.82
C TRP A 251 9.59 21.90 -2.96
N GLY A 252 10.11 21.12 -3.91
CA GLY A 252 10.71 21.62 -5.14
C GLY A 252 9.70 22.39 -6.00
N GLU A 253 8.50 21.84 -6.20
CA GLU A 253 7.43 22.53 -6.92
C GLU A 253 6.96 23.78 -6.17
N GLU A 254 6.78 23.69 -4.85
CA GLU A 254 6.41 24.85 -4.02
C GLU A 254 7.44 26.00 -4.13
N ARG A 255 8.74 25.67 -4.15
CA ARG A 255 9.81 26.65 -4.34
C ARG A 255 9.74 27.30 -5.73
N ALA A 256 9.51 26.51 -6.77
CA ALA A 256 9.38 26.99 -8.13
C ALA A 256 8.17 27.92 -8.29
N GLU A 257 7.01 27.56 -7.74
CA GLU A 257 5.79 28.38 -7.74
C GLU A 257 5.98 29.72 -7.04
N LYS A 258 6.74 29.74 -5.94
CA LYS A 258 7.02 30.97 -5.16
C LYS A 258 8.24 31.76 -5.65
N GLY A 259 8.98 31.26 -6.65
CA GLY A 259 10.21 31.88 -7.12
C GLY A 259 11.32 31.97 -6.06
N THR A 260 11.37 31.03 -5.11
CA THR A 260 12.37 31.02 -4.03
C THR A 260 13.35 29.84 -4.17
N THR A 261 14.58 30.03 -3.72
CA THR A 261 15.60 28.98 -3.67
C THR A 261 15.81 28.43 -2.25
N THR A 262 15.21 29.07 -1.24
CA THR A 262 15.37 28.70 0.17
C THR A 262 14.70 27.35 0.44
N LYS A 263 15.44 26.42 1.04
CA LYS A 263 14.92 25.09 1.40
C LYS A 263 13.99 25.18 2.61
N GLN A 264 12.86 24.49 2.52
CA GLN A 264 11.84 24.42 3.56
C GLN A 264 12.41 23.82 4.85
N SER A 265 12.08 24.45 5.96
CA SER A 265 12.34 23.93 7.29
C SER A 265 11.25 22.94 7.74
N PHE A 266 11.61 21.96 8.57
CA PHE A 266 10.64 20.96 9.03
C PHE A 266 10.83 20.48 10.47
N VAL A 267 9.75 19.96 11.06
CA VAL A 267 9.78 19.15 12.29
C VAL A 267 8.95 17.89 12.08
N ASP A 268 9.54 16.71 12.29
CA ASP A 268 8.84 15.42 12.23
C ASP A 268 8.46 14.94 13.64
N LEU A 269 7.16 14.90 13.90
CA LEU A 269 6.58 14.59 15.21
C LEU A 269 6.19 13.10 15.28
N GLY A 270 6.84 12.36 16.17
CA GLY A 270 6.75 10.91 16.23
C GLY A 270 7.65 10.24 15.19
N CYS A 271 8.88 10.75 15.00
CA CYS A 271 9.77 10.35 13.90
C CYS A 271 10.31 8.92 13.98
N GLY A 272 10.08 8.18 15.07
CA GLY A 272 10.43 6.77 15.20
C GLY A 272 11.91 6.46 14.93
N ASN A 273 12.18 5.76 13.83
CA ASN A 273 13.54 5.37 13.44
C ASN A 273 14.42 6.57 13.01
N GLY A 274 13.85 7.76 12.78
CA GLY A 274 14.57 8.98 12.38
C GLY A 274 15.16 8.97 10.96
N LEU A 275 14.93 7.93 10.15
CA LEU A 275 15.52 7.81 8.81
C LEU A 275 14.99 8.89 7.86
N LEU A 276 13.69 9.20 7.91
CA LEU A 276 13.13 10.28 7.11
C LEU A 276 13.85 11.62 7.40
N VAL A 277 14.04 11.94 8.67
CA VAL A 277 14.76 13.15 9.14
C VAL A 277 16.21 13.13 8.64
N HIS A 278 16.90 12.00 8.79
CA HIS A 278 18.27 11.80 8.30
C HIS A 278 18.38 12.10 6.80
N ILE A 279 17.47 11.55 5.99
CA ILE A 279 17.47 11.79 4.54
C ILE A 279 17.23 13.27 4.26
N LEU A 280 16.20 13.89 4.84
CA LEU A 280 15.85 15.29 4.58
C LEU A 280 16.97 16.26 4.99
N ASN A 281 17.62 16.04 6.15
CA ASN A 281 18.78 16.83 6.57
C ASN A 281 19.96 16.66 5.61
N ASN A 282 20.26 15.43 5.16
CA ASN A 282 21.33 15.18 4.19
C ASN A 282 21.04 15.73 2.79
N GLU A 283 19.77 15.85 2.41
CA GLU A 283 19.34 16.58 1.21
C GLU A 283 19.31 18.10 1.45
N GLY A 284 19.77 18.58 2.60
CA GLY A 284 20.03 19.98 2.93
C GLY A 284 18.83 20.75 3.47
N HIS A 285 17.76 20.07 3.88
CA HIS A 285 16.61 20.72 4.53
C HIS A 285 16.87 20.90 6.03
N PRO A 286 16.78 22.13 6.57
CA PRO A 286 16.93 22.35 8.00
C PRO A 286 15.73 21.79 8.76
N GLY A 287 15.96 21.05 9.84
CA GLY A 287 14.86 20.48 10.59
C GLY A 287 15.30 19.41 11.56
N LYS A 288 14.34 18.92 12.35
CA LYS A 288 14.59 17.91 13.39
C LYS A 288 13.46 16.91 13.50
N GLY A 289 13.76 15.75 14.07
CA GLY A 289 12.77 14.75 14.47
C GLY A 289 12.62 14.67 15.98
N MET A 290 11.39 14.49 16.45
CA MET A 290 11.08 14.30 17.86
C MET A 290 10.33 12.99 18.04
N ASP A 291 10.79 12.11 18.91
CA ASP A 291 10.07 10.90 19.32
C ASP A 291 10.21 10.70 20.83
N ILE A 292 9.22 10.10 21.46
CA ILE A 292 9.27 9.78 22.89
C ILE A 292 10.43 8.85 23.26
N ARG A 293 10.94 8.09 22.28
CA ARG A 293 11.99 7.10 22.50
C ARG A 293 13.05 7.13 21.40
N LYS A 294 14.31 7.27 21.82
CA LYS A 294 15.46 7.01 20.96
C LYS A 294 15.52 5.56 20.49
N ARG A 295 15.64 5.36 19.17
CA ARG A 295 15.84 4.05 18.54
C ARG A 295 17.34 3.75 18.39
N LYS A 296 17.71 2.47 18.23
CA LYS A 296 19.12 2.06 18.17
C LYS A 296 19.81 2.65 16.95
N ILE A 297 19.09 2.77 15.85
CA ILE A 297 19.61 3.35 14.61
C ILE A 297 20.02 4.82 14.74
N TRP A 298 19.52 5.55 15.75
CA TRP A 298 19.90 6.96 15.95
C TRP A 298 21.40 7.11 16.20
N ASP A 299 22.03 6.13 16.86
CA ASP A 299 23.48 6.12 17.13
C ASP A 299 24.34 5.97 15.87
N MET A 300 23.73 5.55 14.76
CA MET A 300 24.41 5.40 13.47
C MET A 300 24.37 6.67 12.61
N TYR A 301 23.50 7.62 12.93
CA TYR A 301 23.40 8.85 12.16
C TYR A 301 24.49 9.84 12.57
N GLY A 302 25.04 10.56 11.58
CA GLY A 302 26.05 11.59 11.81
C GLY A 302 25.49 12.87 12.44
N PRO A 303 26.36 13.81 12.84
CA PRO A 303 25.98 15.03 13.55
C PRO A 303 25.07 15.97 12.74
N GLY A 304 24.96 15.78 11.42
CA GLY A 304 24.03 16.53 10.58
C GLY A 304 22.56 16.12 10.76
N THR A 305 22.27 15.05 11.50
CA THR A 305 20.91 14.54 11.75
C THR A 305 20.44 14.97 13.13
N HIS A 306 19.41 15.81 13.18
CA HIS A 306 18.93 16.38 14.44
C HIS A 306 17.72 15.58 14.96
N LEU A 307 17.94 14.80 16.02
CA LEU A 307 16.91 13.95 16.63
C LEU A 307 16.86 14.20 18.13
N GLU A 308 15.64 14.37 18.66
CA GLU A 308 15.38 14.68 20.06
C GLU A 308 14.48 13.59 20.68
N GLU A 309 14.92 13.02 21.79
CA GLU A 309 14.09 12.12 22.60
C GLU A 309 13.21 12.96 23.52
N ASN A 310 11.98 13.25 23.10
CA ASN A 310 11.05 14.09 23.83
C ASN A 310 9.60 13.59 23.70
N ALA A 311 8.87 13.55 24.83
CA ALA A 311 7.46 13.18 24.85
C ALA A 311 6.62 14.37 24.38
N ILE A 312 6.05 14.27 23.18
CA ILE A 312 5.22 15.34 22.62
C ILE A 312 3.84 15.29 23.27
N THR A 313 3.45 16.39 23.93
CA THR A 313 2.08 16.61 24.41
C THR A 313 1.42 17.72 23.60
N PRO A 314 0.14 17.60 23.25
CA PRO A 314 -0.62 18.69 22.62
C PRO A 314 -0.83 19.85 23.59
N SER A 315 0.17 20.74 23.67
CA SER A 315 0.20 21.93 24.52
C SER A 315 0.88 23.09 23.80
N ASN A 316 0.82 24.28 24.41
CA ASN A 316 1.52 25.46 23.90
C ASN A 316 3.06 25.32 23.92
N ASP A 317 3.61 24.32 24.62
CA ASP A 317 5.05 24.09 24.72
C ASP A 317 5.63 23.43 23.45
N PHE A 318 4.77 22.84 22.61
CA PHE A 318 5.13 22.14 21.38
C PHE A 318 4.66 22.90 20.13
N LEU A 319 4.91 24.21 20.11
CA LEU A 319 4.67 25.08 18.95
C LEU A 319 5.96 25.40 18.21
N PHE A 320 5.86 25.52 16.88
CA PHE A 320 7.00 25.69 15.98
C PHE A 320 6.81 26.90 15.05
N PRO A 321 6.81 28.13 15.58
CA PRO A 321 6.43 29.33 14.81
C PRO A 321 7.37 29.66 13.65
N ALA A 322 8.64 29.23 13.73
CA ALA A 322 9.65 29.44 12.68
C ALA A 322 9.73 28.29 11.66
N THR A 323 8.87 27.27 11.76
CA THR A 323 8.92 26.07 10.93
C THR A 323 7.92 26.12 9.79
N ASP A 324 8.37 25.81 8.57
CA ASP A 324 7.51 25.80 7.38
C ASP A 324 6.57 24.59 7.35
N TRP A 325 7.08 23.42 7.76
CA TRP A 325 6.38 22.14 7.63
C TRP A 325 6.42 21.28 8.90
N LEU A 326 5.24 20.82 9.36
CA LEU A 326 5.14 19.72 10.32
C LEU A 326 4.87 18.40 9.60
N ILE A 327 5.63 17.37 9.95
CA ILE A 327 5.51 16.04 9.38
C ILE A 327 4.99 15.10 10.48
N GLY A 328 4.03 14.25 10.11
CA GLY A 328 3.61 13.10 10.90
C GLY A 328 3.67 11.84 10.06
N ASN A 329 4.85 11.25 9.94
CA ASN A 329 5.03 9.98 9.25
C ASN A 329 4.68 8.83 10.20
N HIS A 330 3.50 8.22 10.02
CA HIS A 330 3.08 7.12 10.89
C HIS A 330 3.08 7.48 12.39
N SER A 331 2.68 8.71 12.71
CA SER A 331 2.83 9.35 14.02
C SER A 331 1.82 8.88 15.09
N ASP A 332 1.22 7.70 14.92
CA ASP A 332 0.33 7.05 15.89
C ASP A 332 -0.74 8.02 16.48
N GLU A 333 -0.76 8.19 17.80
CA GLU A 333 -1.69 9.06 18.55
C GLU A 333 -1.56 10.55 18.20
N LEU A 334 -0.43 10.98 17.63
CA LEU A 334 -0.22 12.37 17.21
C LEU A 334 -0.86 12.67 15.85
N THR A 335 -1.26 11.64 15.07
CA THR A 335 -1.84 11.82 13.73
C THR A 335 -2.93 12.91 13.66
N PRO A 336 -3.99 12.91 14.49
CA PRO A 336 -5.01 13.97 14.47
C PRO A 336 -4.49 15.32 15.01
N TRP A 337 -3.41 15.32 15.78
CA TRP A 337 -2.81 16.53 16.34
C TRP A 337 -1.90 17.28 15.37
N ILE A 338 -1.31 16.61 14.37
CA ILE A 338 -0.41 17.27 13.41
C ILE A 338 -1.04 18.50 12.74
N PRO A 339 -2.28 18.45 12.19
CA PRO A 339 -2.91 19.64 11.64
C PRO A 339 -3.20 20.72 12.69
N VAL A 340 -3.53 20.34 13.92
CA VAL A 340 -3.81 21.27 15.02
C VAL A 340 -2.54 22.02 15.43
N ILE A 341 -1.45 21.29 15.65
CA ILE A 341 -0.15 21.87 16.02
C ILE A 341 0.34 22.78 14.91
N ALA A 342 0.21 22.39 13.65
CA ALA A 342 0.58 23.22 12.51
C ALA A 342 -0.23 24.52 12.47
N ALA A 343 -1.56 24.43 12.67
CA ALA A 343 -2.43 25.60 12.70
C ALA A 343 -2.06 26.59 13.81
N ARG A 344 -1.76 26.07 15.01
CA ARG A 344 -1.42 26.89 16.18
C ARG A 344 0.02 27.37 16.21
N SER A 345 0.91 26.74 15.44
CA SER A 345 2.33 27.14 15.36
C SER A 345 2.50 28.44 14.59
N SER A 346 1.89 28.54 13.41
CA SER A 346 1.90 29.77 12.60
C SER A 346 0.84 29.72 11.49
N TYR A 347 0.35 30.88 11.07
CA TYR A 347 -0.58 30.99 9.94
C TYR A 347 0.03 30.45 8.63
N SER A 348 1.34 30.61 8.44
CA SER A 348 2.07 30.13 7.24
C SER A 348 2.51 28.66 7.32
N CYS A 349 2.40 28.02 8.50
CA CYS A 349 2.85 26.65 8.74
C CYS A 349 1.96 25.64 8.03
N ARG A 350 2.60 24.70 7.34
CA ARG A 350 2.01 23.63 6.54
C ARG A 350 2.21 22.30 7.24
N TYR A 351 1.48 21.29 6.79
CA TYR A 351 1.70 19.95 7.32
C TYR A 351 1.57 18.86 6.28
N PHE A 352 2.23 17.75 6.56
CA PHE A 352 2.09 16.46 5.90
C PHE A 352 1.81 15.40 6.95
N VAL A 353 0.79 14.58 6.77
CA VAL A 353 0.52 13.44 7.66
C VAL A 353 0.26 12.17 6.85
N LEU A 354 0.84 11.06 7.30
CA LEU A 354 0.66 9.72 6.74
C LEU A 354 0.04 8.79 7.81
N PRO A 355 -1.30 8.72 7.89
CA PRO A 355 -1.99 7.98 8.94
C PRO A 355 -1.80 6.46 8.83
N CYS A 356 -1.36 5.81 9.92
CA CYS A 356 -1.31 4.35 10.04
C CYS A 356 -2.22 3.79 11.14
N CYS A 357 -2.29 4.42 12.30
CA CYS A 357 -3.07 3.94 13.43
C CYS A 357 -4.33 4.76 13.61
N PHE A 358 -5.42 4.12 14.07
CA PHE A 358 -6.74 4.74 14.19
C PHE A 358 -6.90 5.36 15.58
N PHE A 359 -6.37 6.57 15.74
CA PHE A 359 -6.46 7.34 16.97
C PHE A 359 -7.34 8.57 16.77
N ASP A 360 -8.10 8.90 17.80
CA ASP A 360 -8.73 10.20 17.98
C ASP A 360 -7.85 11.05 18.92
N PHE A 361 -8.31 12.24 19.28
CA PHE A 361 -7.60 13.12 20.21
C PHE A 361 -7.42 12.50 21.61
N CYS A 362 -8.38 11.69 22.08
CA CYS A 362 -8.40 11.12 23.45
C CYS A 362 -8.49 9.59 23.46
N GLY A 363 -7.84 8.90 22.52
CA GLY A 363 -7.79 7.44 22.50
C GLY A 363 -8.00 6.83 21.12
N LYS A 364 -8.58 5.63 21.04
CA LYS A 364 -8.80 4.95 19.76
C LYS A 364 -10.01 5.53 19.02
N TYR A 365 -9.84 5.76 17.72
CA TYR A 365 -10.92 6.21 16.85
C TYR A 365 -12.02 5.14 16.78
N GLN A 366 -13.25 5.54 17.09
CA GLN A 366 -14.43 4.69 17.00
C GLN A 366 -15.11 4.86 15.65
N ARG A 367 -15.25 3.75 14.93
CA ARG A 367 -15.91 3.71 13.62
C ARG A 367 -17.39 4.07 13.76
N ARG A 368 -17.88 4.94 12.88
CA ARG A 368 -19.24 5.48 12.91
C ARG A 368 -20.15 4.91 11.82
N GLN A 369 -19.59 4.42 10.72
CA GLN A 369 -20.40 3.93 9.59
C GLN A 369 -19.84 2.63 8.99
N CYS A 370 -20.74 1.74 8.56
CA CYS A 370 -20.34 0.47 7.95
C CYS A 370 -20.13 0.54 6.42
N LYS A 371 -20.54 1.64 5.76
CA LYS A 371 -20.58 1.79 4.29
C LYS A 371 -19.20 1.94 3.63
N LYS A 372 -18.21 2.49 4.33
CA LYS A 372 -16.84 2.70 3.82
C LYS A 372 -15.86 1.78 4.51
N SER A 373 -14.71 1.50 3.90
CA SER A 373 -13.61 0.82 4.60
C SER A 373 -13.19 1.61 5.85
N GLN A 374 -12.78 0.92 6.93
CA GLN A 374 -12.33 1.59 8.16
C GLN A 374 -11.20 2.59 7.89
N TYR A 375 -10.31 2.25 6.95
CA TYR A 375 -9.22 3.14 6.57
C TYR A 375 -9.73 4.40 5.85
N LYS A 376 -10.65 4.29 4.89
CA LYS A 376 -11.19 5.48 4.21
C LYS A 376 -11.95 6.37 5.17
N GLU A 377 -12.77 5.80 6.05
CA GLU A 377 -13.48 6.57 7.06
C GLU A 377 -12.51 7.32 7.99
N TYR A 378 -11.39 6.70 8.36
CA TYR A 378 -10.37 7.36 9.17
C TYR A 378 -9.65 8.48 8.42
N ILE A 379 -9.35 8.29 7.13
CA ILE A 379 -8.81 9.36 6.28
C ILE A 379 -9.79 10.54 6.20
N ASP A 380 -11.09 10.27 6.02
CA ASP A 380 -12.12 11.31 6.03
C ASP A 380 -12.14 12.07 7.38
N PHE A 381 -12.01 11.36 8.50
CA PHE A 381 -11.89 12.00 9.82
C PHE A 381 -10.68 12.95 9.92
N ILE A 382 -9.50 12.55 9.44
CA ILE A 382 -8.32 13.43 9.49
C ILE A 382 -8.48 14.63 8.54
N ILE A 383 -9.16 14.45 7.40
CA ILE A 383 -9.55 15.56 6.51
C ILE A 383 -10.50 16.53 7.21
N ASP A 384 -11.48 16.02 7.97
CA ASP A 384 -12.40 16.84 8.77
C ASP A 384 -11.65 17.64 9.85
N VAL A 385 -10.69 17.01 10.53
CA VAL A 385 -9.82 17.67 11.52
C VAL A 385 -9.04 18.81 10.86
N SER A 386 -8.38 18.54 9.74
CA SER A 386 -7.61 19.55 9.02
C SER A 386 -8.46 20.70 8.50
N THR A 387 -9.64 20.38 7.97
CA THR A 387 -10.61 21.38 7.51
C THR A 387 -11.11 22.24 8.65
N SER A 388 -11.34 21.65 9.83
CA SER A 388 -11.71 22.38 11.05
C SER A 388 -10.56 23.24 11.59
N CYS A 389 -9.31 22.88 11.28
CA CYS A 389 -8.14 23.73 11.51
C CYS A 389 -7.99 24.84 10.45
N GLY A 390 -8.88 24.86 9.44
CA GLY A 390 -8.98 25.88 8.41
C GLY A 390 -7.95 25.75 7.29
N PHE A 391 -7.42 24.55 7.02
CA PHE A 391 -6.51 24.31 5.90
C PHE A 391 -7.24 24.04 4.58
N TYR A 392 -6.60 24.41 3.46
CA TYR A 392 -6.85 23.76 2.17
C TYR A 392 -6.22 22.36 2.21
N THR A 393 -7.09 21.36 2.36
CA THR A 393 -6.69 19.97 2.58
C THR A 393 -6.68 19.20 1.26
N GLU A 394 -5.53 18.61 0.93
CA GLU A 394 -5.36 17.74 -0.21
C GLU A 394 -5.05 16.30 0.25
N GLU A 395 -5.64 15.32 -0.45
CA GLU A 395 -5.35 13.89 -0.29
C GLU A 395 -4.47 13.43 -1.45
N ASP A 396 -3.46 12.59 -1.20
CA ASP A 396 -2.72 11.87 -2.23
C ASP A 396 -2.35 10.45 -1.81
N CYS A 397 -2.10 9.57 -2.78
CA CYS A 397 -1.62 8.22 -2.55
C CYS A 397 -0.11 8.11 -2.83
N LEU A 398 0.67 7.74 -1.83
CA LEU A 398 2.11 7.50 -1.96
C LEU A 398 2.43 6.17 -2.66
N ARG A 399 3.65 6.07 -3.20
CA ARG A 399 4.17 4.84 -3.80
C ARG A 399 5.09 4.09 -2.83
N ILE A 400 4.50 3.61 -1.74
CA ILE A 400 5.19 2.87 -0.68
C ILE A 400 4.69 1.41 -0.58
N PRO A 401 5.47 0.48 0.00
CA PRO A 401 5.08 -0.92 0.21
C PRO A 401 4.10 -1.09 1.40
N SER A 402 3.07 -0.24 1.48
CA SER A 402 2.05 -0.23 2.52
C SER A 402 0.63 -0.18 1.95
N THR A 403 -0.31 -0.80 2.67
CA THR A 403 -1.75 -0.65 2.40
C THR A 403 -2.29 0.67 2.92
N LYS A 404 -1.62 1.26 3.92
CA LYS A 404 -1.93 2.57 4.51
C LYS A 404 -0.99 3.63 3.93
N ARG A 405 -1.27 4.01 2.68
CA ARG A 405 -0.40 4.85 1.85
C ARG A 405 -1.01 6.19 1.45
N VAL A 406 -2.14 6.55 2.03
CA VAL A 406 -2.84 7.80 1.75
C VAL A 406 -2.29 8.85 2.70
N CYS A 407 -1.71 9.91 2.15
CA CYS A 407 -1.24 11.07 2.90
C CYS A 407 -2.21 12.23 2.75
N ILE A 408 -2.18 13.13 3.73
CA ILE A 408 -3.01 14.33 3.79
C ILE A 408 -2.08 15.52 3.99
N ILE A 409 -2.31 16.57 3.19
CA ILE A 409 -1.43 17.74 3.10
C ILE A 409 -2.25 19.01 3.31
N GLY A 410 -1.76 19.93 4.14
CA GLY A 410 -2.32 21.26 4.30
C GLY A 410 -1.33 22.33 3.84
N LYS A 411 -1.56 22.95 2.67
CA LYS A 411 -0.62 23.92 2.05
C LYS A 411 -0.91 25.39 2.36
N GLY A 412 -2.13 25.73 2.78
CA GLY A 412 -2.58 27.10 3.02
C GLY A 412 -3.88 27.17 3.82
N ARG A 413 -4.37 28.38 4.06
CA ARG A 413 -5.51 28.68 4.95
C ARG A 413 -6.75 29.08 4.15
N ARG A 414 -7.93 28.62 4.57
CA ARG A 414 -9.25 28.90 3.96
C ARG A 414 -9.90 30.20 4.44
N TYR A 415 -9.21 30.94 5.29
CA TYR A 415 -9.67 32.16 5.95
C TYR A 415 -8.51 33.16 5.95
N ARG A 416 -8.81 34.45 6.08
CA ARG A 416 -7.79 35.51 6.16
C ARG A 416 -7.16 35.52 7.54
N GLU A 417 -5.92 35.95 7.65
CA GLU A 417 -5.18 35.99 8.93
C GLU A 417 -5.91 36.78 10.04
N ALA A 418 -6.62 37.85 9.69
CA ALA A 418 -7.44 38.62 10.63
C ALA A 418 -8.58 37.80 11.29
N GLU A 419 -8.97 36.67 10.70
CA GLU A 419 -10.04 35.79 11.20
C GLU A 419 -9.51 34.67 12.11
N GLU A 420 -8.20 34.62 12.40
CA GLU A 420 -7.55 33.56 13.19
C GLU A 420 -8.22 33.34 14.56
N ALA A 421 -8.58 34.41 15.26
CA ALA A 421 -9.22 34.29 16.58
C ALA A 421 -10.58 33.57 16.50
N LEU A 422 -11.34 33.79 15.42
CA LEU A 422 -12.62 33.10 15.20
C LEU A 422 -12.39 31.63 14.87
N VAL A 423 -11.43 31.32 14.00
CA VAL A 423 -11.13 29.93 13.59
C VAL A 423 -10.51 29.15 14.75
N GLU A 424 -9.67 29.77 15.58
CA GLU A 424 -9.14 29.15 16.80
C GLU A 424 -10.26 28.75 17.75
N LYS A 425 -11.28 29.60 17.92
CA LYS A 425 -12.47 29.24 18.72
C LYS A 425 -13.17 28.01 18.15
N GLN A 426 -13.39 27.97 16.83
CA GLN A 426 -14.03 26.83 16.15
C GLN A 426 -13.21 25.54 16.27
N ARG A 427 -11.87 25.64 16.11
CA ARG A 427 -10.92 24.54 16.27
C ARG A 427 -10.93 23.99 17.70
N SER A 428 -10.88 24.88 18.70
CA SER A 428 -11.03 24.52 20.10
C SER A 428 -12.38 23.86 20.41
N ASP A 429 -13.48 24.38 19.88
CA ASP A 429 -14.82 23.78 20.02
C ASP A 429 -14.92 22.40 19.34
N TYR A 430 -14.24 22.20 18.22
CA TYR A 430 -14.17 20.89 17.56
C TYR A 430 -13.46 19.86 18.46
N ILE A 431 -12.29 20.21 19.00
CA ILE A 431 -11.51 19.33 19.89
C ILE A 431 -12.32 18.96 21.13
N ARG A 432 -12.93 19.94 21.81
CA ARG A 432 -13.80 19.69 22.98
C ARG A 432 -14.97 18.76 22.68
N ARG A 433 -15.63 18.92 21.51
CA ARG A 433 -16.72 18.01 21.09
C ARG A 433 -16.24 16.59 20.87
N ARG A 434 -15.00 16.39 20.42
CA ARG A 434 -14.40 15.04 20.28
C ARG A 434 -14.05 14.46 21.63
N GLU A 435 -13.44 15.24 22.52
CA GLU A 435 -13.12 14.84 23.89
C GLU A 435 -14.36 14.35 24.64
N ALA A 436 -15.49 15.07 24.52
CA ALA A 436 -16.76 14.71 25.16
C ALA A 436 -17.28 13.31 24.79
N LEU A 437 -16.85 12.73 23.66
CA LEU A 437 -17.23 11.37 23.26
C LEU A 437 -16.52 10.29 24.09
N PHE A 438 -15.43 10.64 24.78
CA PHE A 438 -14.62 9.72 25.58
C PHE A 438 -14.85 9.88 27.08
N THR A 439 -15.51 10.95 27.53
CA THR A 439 -15.69 11.30 28.95
C THR A 439 -16.99 10.78 29.60
N SER A 440 -17.60 9.73 29.06
CA SER A 440 -18.82 9.10 29.63
C SER A 440 -18.61 8.38 30.99
N SER A 441 -17.47 8.58 31.66
CA SER A 441 -17.17 8.02 32.98
C SER A 441 -16.50 9.10 33.80
N GLY A 442 -17.26 9.69 34.73
CA GLY A 442 -16.88 10.87 35.50
C GLY A 442 -15.56 10.72 36.22
N ASN A 443 -14.57 11.50 35.78
CA ASN A 443 -13.52 12.07 36.62
C ASN A 443 -12.93 13.25 35.85
N ILE A 444 -13.43 14.45 36.16
CA ILE A 444 -12.87 15.71 35.65
C ILE A 444 -11.60 15.96 36.45
N SER A 445 -10.45 15.54 35.89
CA SER A 445 -9.17 16.14 36.25
C SER A 445 -9.15 17.55 35.68
N SER A 446 -8.94 18.56 36.52
CA SER A 446 -8.83 19.96 36.09
C SER A 446 -7.71 20.10 35.05
N THR A 447 -7.98 20.73 33.91
CA THR A 447 -6.95 21.14 32.96
C THR A 447 -5.94 22.03 33.68
N THR A 448 -4.65 21.72 33.58
CA THR A 448 -3.65 22.78 33.75
C THR A 448 -3.83 23.77 32.60
N ALA A 449 -3.59 25.06 32.82
CA ALA A 449 -3.89 26.10 31.82
C ALA A 449 -3.15 25.94 30.46
N HIS A 450 -2.23 24.98 30.35
CA HIS A 450 -1.36 24.77 29.20
C HIS A 450 -1.78 23.62 28.26
N ASP A 451 -2.56 22.65 28.73
CA ASP A 451 -2.93 21.46 27.95
C ASP A 451 -4.19 21.67 27.11
N TRP A 452 -4.17 21.20 25.86
CA TRP A 452 -5.28 21.43 24.92
C TRP A 452 -6.45 20.46 25.09
N VAL A 453 -6.24 19.33 25.76
CA VAL A 453 -7.28 18.31 26.02
C VAL A 453 -6.97 17.54 27.29
N ASN A 454 -8.00 17.01 27.97
CA ASN A 454 -7.80 16.02 29.02
C ASN A 454 -7.73 14.61 28.43
N GLY A 455 -6.89 13.77 29.02
CA GLY A 455 -6.82 12.34 28.68
C GLY A 455 -6.06 12.01 27.40
N PHE A 456 -5.35 12.96 26.78
CA PHE A 456 -4.30 12.58 25.84
C PHE A 456 -3.22 11.82 26.60
N GLN A 457 -2.92 10.61 26.15
CA GLN A 457 -1.90 9.78 26.75
C GLN A 457 -0.87 9.42 25.68
N PRO A 458 0.35 9.99 25.75
CA PRO A 458 1.46 9.51 24.93
C PRO A 458 1.66 8.01 25.15
N ARG A 459 2.10 7.30 24.11
CA ARG A 459 2.51 5.90 24.26
C ARG A 459 3.58 5.74 25.34
N GLU A 460 3.72 4.54 25.92
CA GLU A 460 4.74 4.29 26.95
C GLU A 460 6.16 4.45 26.39
N LYS A 461 7.03 5.10 27.17
CA LYS A 461 8.45 5.31 26.81
C LYS A 461 9.22 3.99 26.59
N LYS A 462 8.83 2.92 27.28
CA LYS A 462 9.45 1.60 27.17
C LYS A 462 8.49 0.64 26.44
N GLU A 463 8.93 0.14 25.29
CA GLU A 463 8.21 -0.90 24.57
C GLU A 463 8.45 -2.24 25.27
N THR A 464 7.41 -2.80 25.89
CA THR A 464 7.46 -4.18 26.37
C THR A 464 7.45 -5.12 25.15
N ILE A 465 8.18 -6.24 25.21
CA ILE A 465 8.18 -7.24 24.12
C ILE A 465 6.86 -8.00 24.22
N ARG A 466 5.92 -7.71 23.33
CA ARG A 466 4.54 -8.23 23.42
C ARG A 466 4.26 -9.27 22.33
N ASN A 467 4.78 -10.47 22.52
CA ASN A 467 4.60 -11.61 21.62
C ASN A 467 4.37 -12.93 22.37
N CYS A 468 4.00 -12.86 23.65
CA CYS A 468 3.96 -13.99 24.58
C CYS A 468 5.31 -14.72 24.76
N ALA A 469 6.41 -14.26 24.16
CA ALA A 469 7.73 -14.90 24.30
C ALA A 469 8.42 -14.56 25.62
N ALA A 470 7.94 -13.52 26.32
CA ALA A 470 8.35 -13.18 27.67
C ALA A 470 7.63 -14.03 28.75
N LEU A 471 6.59 -14.80 28.37
CA LEU A 471 5.91 -15.69 29.30
C LEU A 471 6.83 -16.84 29.73
N PRO A 472 6.78 -17.29 31.00
CA PRO A 472 7.49 -18.48 31.44
C PRO A 472 7.13 -19.69 30.57
N ARG A 473 8.13 -20.48 30.16
CA ARG A 473 7.90 -21.65 29.29
C ARG A 473 6.95 -22.65 29.92
N ASP A 474 7.12 -22.90 31.22
CA ASP A 474 6.26 -23.81 31.98
C ASP A 474 4.78 -23.37 31.97
N PHE A 475 4.53 -22.05 31.99
CA PHE A 475 3.18 -21.50 31.86
C PHE A 475 2.61 -21.75 30.46
N VAL A 476 3.40 -21.47 29.41
CA VAL A 476 2.98 -21.71 28.03
C VAL A 476 2.69 -23.20 27.80
N ASP A 477 3.58 -24.07 28.27
CA ASP A 477 3.44 -25.52 28.13
C ASP A 477 2.22 -26.05 28.89
N ALA A 478 1.94 -25.53 30.09
CA ALA A 478 0.73 -25.87 30.84
C ALA A 478 -0.56 -25.49 30.10
N VAL A 479 -0.62 -24.28 29.53
CA VAL A 479 -1.76 -23.82 28.73
C VAL A 479 -1.91 -24.67 27.46
N VAL A 480 -0.82 -24.89 26.71
CA VAL A 480 -0.83 -25.72 25.49
C VAL A 480 -1.28 -27.15 25.80
N LEU A 481 -0.74 -27.77 26.85
CA LEU A 481 -1.10 -29.13 27.25
C LEU A 481 -2.58 -29.23 27.64
N ARG A 482 -3.09 -28.24 28.39
CA ARG A 482 -4.49 -28.22 28.83
C ARG A 482 -5.45 -28.13 27.64
N VAL A 483 -5.21 -27.18 26.74
CA VAL A 483 -6.03 -27.01 25.54
C VAL A 483 -5.95 -28.23 24.64
N ALA A 484 -4.75 -28.79 24.45
CA ALA A 484 -4.57 -29.97 23.60
C ALA A 484 -5.26 -31.21 24.17
N LYS A 485 -5.17 -31.46 25.49
CA LYS A 485 -5.89 -32.57 26.15
C LYS A 485 -7.40 -32.45 26.00
N THR A 486 -7.95 -31.25 26.17
CA THR A 486 -9.40 -31.03 25.96
C THR A 486 -9.79 -31.27 24.51
N LEU A 487 -9.00 -30.83 23.53
CA LEU A 487 -9.29 -31.12 22.12
C LEU A 487 -9.25 -32.62 21.83
N LEU A 488 -8.29 -33.35 22.40
CA LEU A 488 -8.15 -34.80 22.18
C LEU A 488 -9.26 -35.63 22.85
N SER A 489 -9.84 -35.16 23.96
CA SER A 489 -10.95 -35.86 24.64
C SER A 489 -12.32 -35.60 23.99
N LEU A 490 -12.45 -34.59 23.13
CA LEU A 490 -13.68 -34.37 22.36
C LEU A 490 -13.91 -35.43 21.28
N THR A 491 -12.87 -36.18 20.90
CA THR A 491 -12.98 -37.30 19.95
C THR A 491 -13.65 -38.51 20.57
N GLU A 492 -13.41 -38.76 21.87
CA GLU A 492 -13.95 -39.92 22.60
C GLU A 492 -15.46 -39.86 22.82
N LYS A 493 -16.08 -38.68 22.65
CA LYS A 493 -17.54 -38.50 22.82
C LYS A 493 -18.35 -38.64 21.52
N ASN A 494 -17.69 -38.76 20.37
CA ASN A 494 -18.36 -38.71 19.06
C ASN A 494 -18.27 -40.01 18.24
N THR A 495 -17.74 -41.10 18.79
CA THR A 495 -17.60 -42.38 18.09
C THR A 495 -18.70 -43.37 18.47
N ASP A 496 -19.89 -43.21 17.89
CA ASP A 496 -20.97 -44.21 17.84
C ASP A 496 -21.13 -44.82 16.44
N SER A 497 -20.08 -44.82 15.62
CA SER A 497 -20.09 -45.51 14.32
C SER A 497 -18.70 -46.01 13.92
N SER A 498 -18.53 -47.32 14.09
CA SER A 498 -17.80 -48.28 13.24
C SER A 498 -16.59 -47.83 12.39
N ASN A 499 -15.54 -48.64 12.53
CA ASN A 499 -14.40 -48.95 11.65
C ASN A 499 -13.11 -48.12 11.71
N CYS A 500 -12.01 -48.89 11.65
CA CYS A 500 -10.58 -48.54 11.50
C CYS A 500 -9.82 -48.18 12.79
N GLY A 501 -9.16 -49.19 13.37
CA GLY A 501 -8.16 -49.04 14.45
C GLY A 501 -6.82 -48.44 14.01
N ASP A 502 -6.78 -47.64 12.94
CA ASP A 502 -5.55 -47.09 12.35
C ASP A 502 -5.60 -45.55 12.13
N ALA A 503 -6.65 -44.88 12.60
CA ALA A 503 -6.79 -43.43 12.48
C ALA A 503 -6.16 -42.70 13.69
N TRP A 504 -5.00 -42.08 13.50
CA TRP A 504 -4.38 -41.16 14.49
C TRP A 504 -5.39 -40.08 14.95
N ASN A 505 -5.54 -39.89 16.26
CA ASN A 505 -6.53 -38.99 16.86
C ASN A 505 -6.29 -37.52 16.45
N THR A 506 -7.19 -36.97 15.65
CA THR A 506 -7.10 -35.57 15.18
C THR A 506 -7.73 -34.55 16.13
N GLY A 507 -8.30 -35.01 17.25
CA GLY A 507 -9.04 -34.16 18.19
C GLY A 507 -10.37 -33.66 17.64
N GLY A 508 -11.17 -33.05 18.51
CA GLY A 508 -12.29 -32.20 18.16
C GLY A 508 -11.86 -30.76 17.82
N SER A 509 -12.83 -29.83 17.85
CA SER A 509 -12.58 -28.40 17.66
C SER A 509 -13.26 -27.58 18.75
N LEU A 510 -12.62 -26.48 19.15
CA LEU A 510 -13.19 -25.52 20.10
C LEU A 510 -13.16 -24.11 19.52
N LEU A 511 -14.19 -23.33 19.80
CA LEU A 511 -14.18 -21.87 19.60
C LEU A 511 -13.17 -21.24 20.56
N ILE A 512 -12.52 -20.15 20.15
CA ILE A 512 -11.59 -19.42 21.03
C ILE A 512 -12.27 -18.99 22.34
N SER A 513 -13.56 -18.63 22.30
CA SER A 513 -14.36 -18.34 23.50
C SER A 513 -14.51 -19.54 24.43
N GLU A 514 -14.60 -20.76 23.89
CA GLU A 514 -14.67 -21.99 24.70
C GLU A 514 -13.32 -22.29 25.36
N VAL A 515 -12.21 -22.03 24.67
CA VAL A 515 -10.87 -22.18 25.23
C VAL A 515 -10.62 -21.22 26.41
N VAL A 516 -11.27 -20.05 26.43
CA VAL A 516 -11.18 -19.11 27.57
C VAL A 516 -11.71 -19.75 28.85
N TYR A 517 -12.81 -20.52 28.79
CA TYR A 517 -13.37 -21.21 29.96
C TYR A 517 -12.48 -22.36 30.48
N LEU A 518 -11.51 -22.80 29.68
CA LEU A 518 -10.54 -23.80 30.12
C LEU A 518 -9.43 -23.20 30.99
N LEU A 519 -9.28 -21.88 31.04
CA LEU A 519 -8.19 -21.22 31.76
C LEU A 519 -8.72 -20.50 33.00
N ASP A 520 -7.93 -20.54 34.07
CA ASP A 520 -8.21 -19.79 35.29
C ASP A 520 -8.01 -18.29 35.08
N GLN A 521 -8.63 -17.50 35.96
CA GLN A 521 -8.64 -16.04 35.85
C GLN A 521 -7.23 -15.44 35.90
N SER A 522 -6.31 -16.02 36.68
CA SER A 522 -4.90 -15.59 36.73
C SER A 522 -4.19 -15.82 35.39
N SER A 523 -4.36 -16.99 34.78
CA SER A 523 -3.82 -17.29 33.45
C SER A 523 -4.38 -16.35 32.37
N LEU A 524 -5.66 -16.04 32.41
CA LEU A 524 -6.29 -15.11 31.47
C LEU A 524 -5.80 -13.67 31.66
N GLN A 525 -5.57 -13.22 32.89
CA GLN A 525 -4.98 -11.91 33.17
C GLN A 525 -3.53 -11.82 32.70
N ALA A 526 -2.73 -12.87 32.93
CA ALA A 526 -1.37 -12.97 32.41
C ALA A 526 -1.33 -12.91 30.87
N LEU A 527 -2.23 -13.63 30.21
CA LEU A 527 -2.35 -13.60 28.75
C LEU A 527 -2.90 -12.27 28.21
N LYS A 528 -3.80 -11.60 28.93
CA LYS A 528 -4.31 -10.26 28.56
C LYS A 528 -3.26 -9.17 28.70
N LYS A 529 -2.32 -9.33 29.65
CA LYS A 529 -1.20 -8.39 29.87
C LYS A 529 -0.18 -8.42 28.72
N GLU A 530 -0.12 -9.52 27.98
CA GLU A 530 0.66 -9.66 26.75
C GLU A 530 -0.18 -9.28 25.52
N CYS A 531 0.31 -8.39 24.63
CA CYS A 531 -0.46 -8.10 23.41
C CYS A 531 -0.58 -9.35 22.53
N GLY A 532 -1.82 -9.66 22.16
CA GLY A 532 -2.19 -10.80 21.30
C GLY A 532 -3.03 -11.86 22.00
N GLY A 533 -3.02 -11.92 23.33
CA GLY A 533 -3.88 -12.80 24.13
C GLY A 533 -3.75 -14.29 23.83
N LEU A 534 -4.77 -15.04 24.24
CA LEU A 534 -4.87 -16.50 24.04
C LEU A 534 -4.77 -16.91 22.57
N GLN A 535 -5.40 -16.17 21.66
CA GLN A 535 -5.37 -16.49 20.23
C GLN A 535 -3.95 -16.42 19.65
N THR A 536 -3.14 -15.45 20.07
CA THR A 536 -1.75 -15.33 19.60
C THR A 536 -0.86 -16.41 20.20
N LEU A 537 -1.06 -16.78 21.47
CA LEU A 537 -0.39 -17.92 22.08
C LEU A 537 -0.62 -19.21 21.29
N LEU A 538 -1.88 -19.50 20.92
CA LEU A 538 -2.24 -20.69 20.16
C LEU A 538 -1.63 -20.68 18.75
N LYS A 539 -1.63 -19.51 18.08
CA LYS A 539 -0.98 -19.34 16.76
C LYS A 539 0.54 -19.51 16.82
N ASN A 540 1.18 -19.02 17.88
CA ASN A 540 2.63 -19.14 18.07
C ASN A 540 3.04 -20.61 18.32
N ASN A 541 2.19 -21.39 18.96
CA ASN A 541 2.34 -22.84 19.15
C ASN A 541 1.87 -23.65 17.92
N HIS A 542 2.31 -23.22 16.74
CA HIS A 542 1.95 -23.77 15.43
C HIS A 542 2.31 -25.26 15.23
N GLN A 543 3.22 -25.78 16.06
CA GLN A 543 3.55 -27.20 16.09
C GLN A 543 2.29 -28.01 16.46
N VAL A 544 1.55 -27.56 17.48
CA VAL A 544 0.44 -28.29 18.10
C VAL A 544 -0.90 -27.89 17.51
N PHE A 545 -1.12 -26.58 17.29
CA PHE A 545 -2.45 -26.07 16.94
C PHE A 545 -2.55 -25.53 15.51
N ARG A 546 -3.75 -25.69 14.95
CA ARG A 546 -4.24 -24.97 13.77
C ARG A 546 -5.40 -24.08 14.21
N VAL A 547 -5.35 -22.79 13.89
CA VAL A 547 -6.40 -21.81 14.27
C VAL A 547 -7.02 -21.21 13.02
N GLU A 548 -8.26 -21.58 12.70
CA GLU A 548 -8.97 -21.20 11.48
C GLU A 548 -10.45 -20.90 11.80
N GLY A 549 -11.02 -19.86 11.19
CA GLY A 549 -12.45 -19.53 11.37
C GLY A 549 -12.87 -19.24 12.82
N GLY A 550 -11.95 -18.79 13.68
CA GLY A 550 -12.22 -18.58 15.13
C GLY A 550 -12.26 -19.86 15.96
N ARG A 551 -11.89 -21.00 15.36
CA ARG A 551 -11.78 -22.32 16.01
C ARG A 551 -10.34 -22.78 16.12
N VAL A 552 -10.09 -23.65 17.08
CA VAL A 552 -8.79 -24.25 17.41
C VAL A 552 -8.89 -25.75 17.21
N PHE A 553 -7.92 -26.32 16.51
CA PHE A 553 -7.82 -27.75 16.18
C PHE A 553 -6.43 -28.25 16.55
N ILE A 554 -6.29 -29.54 16.85
CA ILE A 554 -4.99 -30.20 16.79
C ILE A 554 -4.52 -30.23 15.34
N ARG A 555 -3.24 -29.93 15.12
CA ARG A 555 -2.68 -29.88 13.78
C ARG A 555 -2.29 -31.28 13.31
N ASP A 556 -2.90 -31.74 12.22
CA ASP A 556 -2.51 -32.96 11.53
C ASP A 556 -1.47 -32.67 10.44
N TRP A 557 -0.23 -33.07 10.67
CA TRP A 557 0.88 -32.87 9.76
C TRP A 557 0.91 -33.85 8.57
N ARG A 558 0.06 -34.88 8.54
CA ARG A 558 -0.09 -35.80 7.40
C ARG A 558 -0.91 -35.19 6.27
N THR A 559 -1.83 -34.28 6.62
CA THR A 559 -2.67 -33.60 5.63
C THR A 559 -1.91 -32.43 5.02
N HIS A 560 -1.40 -32.60 3.80
CA HIS A 560 -0.96 -31.46 2.99
C HIS A 560 -2.19 -30.67 2.54
N THR A 561 -2.68 -29.73 3.34
CA THR A 561 -3.81 -28.89 2.92
C THR A 561 -3.34 -27.86 1.88
N PRO A 562 -3.84 -27.87 0.62
CA PRO A 562 -3.44 -26.90 -0.41
C PRO A 562 -4.06 -25.50 -0.25
N ALA A 563 -4.92 -25.32 0.77
CA ALA A 563 -5.83 -24.17 0.91
C ALA A 563 -5.22 -22.89 1.50
N GLN A 564 -3.89 -22.72 1.49
CA GLN A 564 -3.22 -21.45 1.82
C GLN A 564 -2.21 -21.01 0.74
N SER A 565 -2.45 -21.37 -0.52
CA SER A 565 -1.67 -20.87 -1.67
C SER A 565 -2.31 -19.65 -2.37
N SER A 566 -3.46 -19.16 -1.91
CA SER A 566 -4.16 -18.03 -2.53
C SER A 566 -4.35 -16.84 -1.58
N MET A 567 -3.24 -16.28 -1.08
CA MET A 567 -3.03 -14.83 -0.95
C MET A 567 -1.63 -14.59 -0.38
N VAL A 568 -0.88 -13.69 -1.02
CA VAL A 568 0.53 -13.36 -0.80
C VAL A 568 1.52 -14.35 -1.42
N THR A 569 2.00 -13.99 -2.61
CA THR A 569 3.23 -14.52 -3.20
C THR A 569 4.42 -14.13 -2.31
N SER A 570 4.68 -14.93 -1.30
CA SER A 570 6.01 -15.14 -0.74
C SER A 570 6.29 -16.62 -0.98
N LYS A 571 7.20 -16.93 -1.90
CA LYS A 571 7.78 -18.28 -2.02
C LYS A 571 8.20 -18.70 -0.60
N ARG A 572 7.50 -19.64 0.03
CA ARG A 572 7.99 -20.27 1.25
C ARG A 572 9.32 -20.92 0.86
N LYS A 573 10.45 -20.30 1.25
CA LYS A 573 11.74 -20.99 1.24
C LYS A 573 11.53 -22.29 2.04
N PRO A 574 11.98 -23.46 1.55
CA PRO A 574 12.09 -24.62 2.41
C PRO A 574 12.85 -24.20 3.68
N PRO A 575 12.53 -24.78 4.87
CA PRO A 575 13.25 -24.43 6.08
C PRO A 575 14.74 -24.51 5.80
N PRO A 576 15.55 -23.50 6.19
CA PRO A 576 16.97 -23.51 5.90
C PRO A 576 17.55 -24.83 6.39
N SER A 577 18.41 -25.45 5.59
CA SER A 577 18.95 -26.80 5.78
C SER A 577 19.73 -27.01 7.10
N GLY A 578 19.71 -26.03 8.02
CA GLY A 578 20.31 -26.05 9.36
C GLY A 578 19.35 -25.83 10.54
N ALA A 579 18.03 -25.69 10.35
CA ALA A 579 17.05 -25.47 11.45
C ALA A 579 16.20 -26.71 11.81
N LEU A 580 16.50 -27.87 11.22
CA LEU A 580 15.81 -29.13 11.49
C LEU A 580 16.15 -29.65 12.89
N LYS A 581 15.13 -30.11 13.62
CA LYS A 581 15.25 -30.80 14.91
C LYS A 581 15.91 -29.97 16.03
N THR A 582 15.73 -28.65 16.01
CA THR A 582 16.23 -27.73 17.05
C THR A 582 15.31 -27.63 18.28
N ARG A 583 14.11 -28.22 18.21
CA ARG A 583 13.13 -28.30 19.29
C ARG A 583 12.55 -29.72 19.37
N LEU A 584 12.15 -30.14 20.57
CA LEU A 584 11.49 -31.43 20.79
C LEU A 584 10.12 -31.48 20.09
N CYS A 585 9.75 -32.67 19.63
CA CYS A 585 8.46 -32.93 19.04
C CYS A 585 7.39 -33.02 20.13
N TRP A 586 6.46 -32.07 20.15
CA TRP A 586 5.36 -32.06 21.12
C TRP A 586 4.48 -33.31 20.98
N PHE A 587 4.18 -33.75 19.75
CA PHE A 587 3.34 -34.94 19.54
C PHE A 587 4.00 -36.22 20.05
N HIS A 588 5.32 -36.36 19.85
CA HIS A 588 6.04 -37.51 20.37
C HIS A 588 6.03 -37.54 21.91
N ALA A 589 6.09 -36.38 22.56
CA ALA A 589 6.15 -36.27 24.01
C ALA A 589 4.78 -36.33 24.70
N HIS A 590 3.71 -35.86 24.05
CA HIS A 590 2.44 -35.57 24.73
C HIS A 590 1.18 -36.10 24.03
N HIS A 591 1.26 -36.53 22.77
CA HIS A 591 0.09 -37.03 22.06
C HIS A 591 -0.11 -38.53 22.34
N PRO A 592 -1.35 -39.01 22.61
CA PRO A 592 -1.60 -40.41 22.98
C PRO A 592 -1.21 -41.41 21.89
N ASN A 593 -1.30 -41.03 20.61
CA ASN A 593 -0.85 -41.86 19.48
C ASN A 593 0.58 -41.54 19.01
N GLY A 594 1.34 -40.74 19.76
CA GLY A 594 2.66 -40.27 19.34
C GLY A 594 2.64 -39.33 18.13
N CYS A 595 3.81 -39.10 17.53
CA CYS A 595 3.94 -38.24 16.35
C CYS A 595 3.32 -38.91 15.11
N PRO A 596 2.51 -38.20 14.32
CA PRO A 596 1.89 -38.77 13.11
C PRO A 596 2.85 -38.90 11.92
N LEU A 597 4.09 -38.40 12.04
CA LEU A 597 5.13 -38.46 11.00
C LEU A 597 6.24 -39.44 11.41
N PRO A 598 6.88 -40.13 10.44
CA PRO A 598 8.13 -40.84 10.65
C PRO A 598 9.22 -39.91 11.22
N ARG A 599 10.21 -40.49 11.93
CA ARG A 599 11.27 -39.72 12.62
C ARG A 599 12.13 -38.90 11.65
N GLU A 600 12.32 -39.38 10.44
CA GLU A 600 13.06 -38.77 9.34
C GLU A 600 12.32 -37.57 8.73
N ASP A 601 10.99 -37.62 8.67
CA ASP A 601 10.15 -36.61 8.04
C ASP A 601 9.68 -35.52 9.02
N CYS A 602 9.80 -35.77 10.32
CA CYS A 602 9.46 -34.80 11.34
C CYS A 602 10.52 -33.69 11.45
N ALA A 603 10.09 -32.44 11.29
CA ALA A 603 10.95 -31.26 11.47
C ALA A 603 11.41 -31.04 12.93
N PHE A 604 10.85 -31.78 13.89
CA PHE A 604 11.10 -31.68 15.32
C PHE A 604 11.72 -32.97 15.88
N ALA A 605 12.52 -32.84 16.93
CA ALA A 605 13.29 -33.95 17.50
C ALA A 605 12.42 -34.95 18.27
N HIS A 606 12.46 -36.24 17.90
CA HIS A 606 11.83 -37.33 18.66
C HIS A 606 12.77 -37.80 19.79
N GLY A 607 12.95 -36.94 20.81
CA GLY A 607 13.81 -37.19 21.97
C GLY A 607 15.14 -36.43 21.97
N LYS A 608 15.88 -36.50 23.08
CA LYS A 608 17.12 -35.73 23.30
C LYS A 608 18.25 -36.11 22.34
N THR A 609 18.29 -37.35 21.87
CA THR A 609 19.29 -37.84 20.90
C THR A 609 19.05 -37.35 19.49
N ASP A 610 17.83 -36.90 19.19
CA ASP A 610 17.42 -36.36 17.89
C ASP A 610 17.54 -34.82 17.84
N LEU A 611 17.79 -34.19 18.99
CA LEU A 611 17.85 -32.74 19.17
C LEU A 611 19.19 -32.19 18.68
N LYS A 612 19.14 -31.27 17.72
CA LYS A 612 20.31 -30.58 17.16
C LYS A 612 20.45 -29.21 17.80
N ASN A 613 21.67 -28.85 18.22
CA ASN A 613 21.95 -27.49 18.66
C ASN A 613 21.76 -26.52 17.48
N PRO A 614 21.11 -25.35 17.69
CA PRO A 614 21.03 -24.34 16.65
C PRO A 614 22.46 -23.93 16.25
N ARG A 615 22.82 -24.16 14.98
CA ARG A 615 24.08 -23.63 14.44
C ARG A 615 24.03 -22.11 14.57
N ARG A 616 25.02 -21.52 15.24
CA ARG A 616 25.19 -20.07 15.36
C ARG A 616 25.36 -19.43 13.99
#